data_AF-A0A1V5NSW9-F1
#
_entry.id   AF-A0A1V5NSW9-F1
#
_cell.length_a   1.000
_cell.length_b   1.000
_cell.length_c   1.000
_cell.angle_alpha   90.00
_cell.angle_beta   90.00
_cell.angle_gamma   90.00
#
_symmetry.space_group_name_H-M   'P 1'
#
loop_
_entity.id
_entity.type
_entity.pdbx_description
1 polymer ?
#
loop_
_entity_poly.entity_id
_entity_poly.type
_entity_poly.pdbx_seq_one_letter_code
_entity_poly.pdbx_strand_id
1 'polypeptide(L)'
;MMNIRRLFAIALVALPLFASVPASAEDGSARGEIKPAPWSGDWWSRKRGLLVNGWNGHQPSPFARYDAYVQSRTGRNPGAHAWESNVNNTHYNPRAENWEGHCNGWAAAAILTPEPRERRIRNGIVFEVSDQKGILSELYMNTYCMFYGKRNWGNPGDDPQDIYPDEFHRLLLEYIQGGKSAMICDTTPDRQVWNYPLFKFESSWNSGWFDEKKLKVKTTVYYVDDNVPVEFLGTKWFSTTYTYTLFVDGNGNITGGEWTGQSRDTHPDFVWVPTGDAPNPPNTVQENPNLDPRFVKEITQGPATLDQRAGDAIPAPEAVMVEAGLNPSDLF
;
A
#
# COMPACT_ATOMS: atom_id res chain seq x y z
N MET A 1 6.61 52.64 39.96
CA MET A 1 5.86 53.01 38.74
C MET A 1 6.74 52.75 37.54
N MET A 2 6.53 51.63 36.84
CA MET A 2 7.10 51.45 35.50
C MET A 2 6.18 50.47 34.74
N ASN A 3 5.51 51.02 33.72
CA ASN A 3 4.52 50.35 32.88
C ASN A 3 5.20 49.31 31.98
N ILE A 4 4.94 48.02 32.22
CA ILE A 4 5.29 46.95 31.28
C ILE A 4 4.10 46.78 30.33
N ARG A 5 4.20 47.39 29.14
CA ARG A 5 3.30 47.09 28.02
C ARG A 5 3.66 45.71 27.47
N ARG A 6 2.75 44.75 27.60
CA ARG A 6 2.82 43.45 26.90
C ARG A 6 2.65 43.71 25.40
N LEU A 7 3.71 43.51 24.63
CA LEU A 7 3.64 43.34 23.17
C LEU A 7 3.16 41.91 22.91
N PHE A 8 1.92 41.78 22.45
CA PHE A 8 1.46 40.56 21.81
C PHE A 8 2.12 40.49 20.43
N ALA A 9 3.11 39.63 20.28
CA ALA A 9 3.60 39.24 18.96
C ALA A 9 2.52 38.34 18.32
N ILE A 10 1.74 38.90 17.42
CA ILE A 10 0.86 38.14 16.52
C ILE A 10 1.81 37.41 15.57
N ALA A 11 2.00 36.11 15.77
CA ALA A 11 2.60 35.25 14.77
C ALA A 11 1.64 35.22 13.56
N LEU A 12 1.98 35.95 12.50
CA LEU A 12 1.36 35.73 11.19
C LEU A 12 1.72 34.31 10.77
N VAL A 13 0.77 33.40 10.90
CA VAL A 13 0.81 32.12 10.18
C VAL A 13 0.70 32.49 8.71
N ALA A 14 1.83 32.46 8.00
CA ALA A 14 1.84 32.52 6.55
C ALA A 14 1.13 31.25 6.04
N LEU A 15 -0.16 31.38 5.72
CA LEU A 15 -0.87 30.40 4.90
C LEU A 15 -0.07 30.23 3.61
N PRO A 16 0.20 28.98 3.16
CA PRO A 16 0.78 28.79 1.85
C PRO A 16 -0.20 29.40 0.84
N LEU A 17 0.22 30.48 0.20
CA LEU A 17 -0.43 31.00 -0.99
C LEU A 17 -0.31 29.89 -2.04
N PHE A 18 -1.37 29.10 -2.18
CA PHE A 18 -1.56 28.30 -3.38
C PHE A 18 -1.49 29.29 -4.54
N ALA A 19 -0.46 29.14 -5.37
CA ALA A 19 -0.43 29.84 -6.64
C ALA A 19 -1.67 29.39 -7.40
N SER A 20 -2.67 30.26 -7.50
CA SER A 20 -3.80 30.08 -8.40
C SER A 20 -3.22 30.04 -9.82
N VAL A 21 -3.11 28.84 -10.37
CA VAL A 21 -2.80 28.65 -11.78
C VAL A 21 -3.87 29.39 -12.58
N PRO A 22 -3.51 30.28 -13.52
CA PRO A 22 -4.50 31.02 -14.29
C PRO A 22 -5.32 30.01 -15.10
N ALA A 23 -6.63 30.06 -14.94
CA ALA A 23 -7.54 29.06 -15.44
C ALA A 23 -8.29 29.60 -16.67
N SER A 24 -7.65 29.42 -17.82
CA SER A 24 -8.33 29.14 -19.09
C SER A 24 -8.32 27.61 -19.26
N ALA A 25 -9.26 27.04 -20.02
CA ALA A 25 -9.29 25.62 -20.37
C ALA A 25 -8.13 25.30 -21.35
N GLU A 26 -6.90 25.52 -20.91
CA GLU A 26 -5.70 25.37 -21.74
C GLU A 26 -5.32 23.89 -21.85
N ASP A 27 -4.84 23.54 -23.04
CA ASP A 27 -4.17 22.28 -23.29
C ASP A 27 -3.02 22.12 -22.28
N GLY A 28 -2.91 20.92 -21.72
CA GLY A 28 -2.02 20.70 -20.59
C GLY A 28 -1.53 19.28 -20.49
N SER A 29 -0.63 19.09 -19.54
CA SER A 29 -0.12 17.77 -19.18
C SER A 29 0.32 17.75 -17.72
N ALA A 30 0.29 16.56 -17.14
CA ALA A 30 0.76 16.28 -15.80
C ALA A 30 1.50 14.95 -15.81
N ARG A 31 2.46 14.81 -14.90
CA ARG A 31 3.14 13.55 -14.66
C ARG A 31 3.58 13.48 -13.21
N GLY A 32 3.68 12.28 -12.68
CA GLY A 32 4.21 12.05 -11.34
C GLY A 32 4.75 10.63 -11.22
N GLU A 33 5.67 10.45 -10.29
CA GLU A 33 6.28 9.15 -9.98
C GLU A 33 6.69 9.15 -8.51
N ILE A 34 6.26 8.12 -7.77
CA ILE A 34 6.67 7.88 -6.39
C ILE A 34 8.02 7.15 -6.37
N LYS A 35 8.96 7.67 -5.57
CA LYS A 35 10.30 7.10 -5.41
C LYS A 35 10.66 6.91 -3.91
N PRO A 36 11.18 5.74 -3.51
CA PRO A 36 11.28 4.53 -4.32
C PRO A 36 9.90 4.00 -4.73
N ALA A 37 9.83 3.30 -5.87
CA ALA A 37 8.59 2.66 -6.29
C ALA A 37 8.24 1.49 -5.34
N PRO A 38 6.95 1.17 -5.15
CA PRO A 38 6.54 -0.02 -4.41
C PRO A 38 7.14 -1.29 -5.03
N TRP A 39 7.47 -2.27 -4.21
CA TRP A 39 8.14 -3.49 -4.67
C TRP A 39 7.15 -4.52 -5.23
N SER A 40 7.59 -5.26 -6.25
CA SER A 40 6.84 -6.41 -6.78
C SER A 40 6.86 -7.58 -5.80
N GLY A 41 5.77 -8.35 -5.76
CA GLY A 41 5.59 -9.51 -4.90
C GLY A 41 4.60 -10.51 -5.51
N ASP A 42 4.19 -11.51 -4.74
CA ASP A 42 3.14 -12.47 -5.13
C ASP A 42 1.84 -12.06 -4.41
N TRP A 43 0.68 -12.37 -4.99
CA TRP A 43 -0.60 -12.16 -4.30
C TRP A 43 -0.85 -13.19 -3.19
N TRP A 44 0.11 -14.07 -2.89
CA TRP A 44 0.07 -15.13 -1.88
C TRP A 44 -1.23 -15.93 -1.94
N SER A 45 -1.44 -16.60 -3.07
CA SER A 45 -2.67 -17.36 -3.33
C SER A 45 -3.10 -18.23 -2.15
N ARG A 46 -4.36 -18.06 -1.72
CA ARG A 46 -5.00 -18.85 -0.66
C ARG A 46 -5.01 -20.33 -1.00
N LYS A 47 -5.13 -20.65 -2.29
CA LYS A 47 -5.14 -22.02 -2.80
C LYS A 47 -3.77 -22.68 -2.74
N ARG A 48 -2.72 -21.96 -3.15
CA ARG A 48 -1.33 -22.47 -3.10
C ARG A 48 -0.85 -22.59 -1.64
N GLY A 49 -1.25 -21.66 -0.78
CA GLY A 49 -0.94 -21.70 0.64
C GLY A 49 0.56 -21.65 0.95
N LEU A 50 1.33 -20.89 0.17
CA LEU A 50 2.80 -20.84 0.32
C LEU A 50 3.24 -20.40 1.72
N LEU A 51 2.46 -19.52 2.36
CA LEU A 51 2.75 -19.00 3.69
C LEU A 51 2.70 -20.10 4.78
N VAL A 52 1.87 -21.13 4.58
CA VAL A 52 1.71 -22.24 5.54
C VAL A 52 2.39 -23.53 5.10
N ASN A 53 2.36 -23.84 3.81
CA ASN A 53 2.89 -25.09 3.26
C ASN A 53 4.35 -24.97 2.81
N GLY A 54 4.85 -23.75 2.58
CA GLY A 54 6.11 -23.52 1.89
C GLY A 54 6.03 -23.93 0.41
N TRP A 55 7.18 -24.13 -0.22
CA TRP A 55 7.29 -24.62 -1.59
C TRP A 55 8.51 -25.53 -1.74
N ASN A 56 8.67 -26.13 -2.93
CA ASN A 56 9.81 -27.00 -3.18
C ASN A 56 11.13 -26.24 -2.98
N GLY A 57 12.01 -26.80 -2.15
CA GLY A 57 13.28 -26.16 -1.77
C GLY A 57 13.17 -25.09 -0.68
N HIS A 58 11.97 -24.77 -0.19
CA HIS A 58 11.75 -23.78 0.86
C HIS A 58 10.92 -24.35 2.01
N GLN A 59 11.64 -24.95 2.97
CA GLN A 59 11.09 -25.49 4.21
C GLN A 59 12.00 -25.10 5.39
N PRO A 60 11.44 -24.83 6.58
CA PRO A 60 10.01 -24.69 6.89
C PRO A 60 9.34 -23.51 6.16
N SER A 61 8.00 -23.46 6.17
CA SER A 61 7.20 -22.37 5.59
C SER A 61 7.40 -21.03 6.33
N PRO A 62 7.04 -19.89 5.71
CA PRO A 62 7.15 -18.57 6.34
C PRO A 62 6.53 -18.51 7.74
N PHE A 63 5.30 -19.01 7.93
CA PHE A 63 4.67 -18.95 9.26
C PHE A 63 5.21 -19.99 10.25
N ALA A 64 5.73 -21.12 9.79
CA ALA A 64 6.43 -22.05 10.69
C ALA A 64 7.71 -21.40 11.24
N ARG A 65 8.43 -20.61 10.42
CA ARG A 65 9.59 -19.82 10.84
C ARG A 65 9.18 -18.69 11.79
N TYR A 66 8.08 -18.00 11.51
CA TYR A 66 7.52 -16.96 12.39
C TYR A 66 7.21 -17.52 13.79
N ASP A 67 6.44 -18.60 13.87
CA ASP A 67 6.07 -19.24 15.14
C ASP A 67 7.31 -19.68 15.92
N ALA A 68 8.29 -20.28 15.24
CA ALA A 68 9.56 -20.68 15.86
C ALA A 68 10.33 -19.47 16.42
N TYR A 69 10.34 -18.34 15.71
CA TYR A 69 11.00 -17.13 16.18
C TYR A 69 10.32 -16.54 17.40
N VAL A 70 9.00 -16.36 17.35
CA VAL A 70 8.24 -15.83 18.50
C VAL A 70 8.36 -16.76 19.71
N GLN A 71 8.36 -18.07 19.49
CA GLN A 71 8.61 -19.04 20.56
C GLN A 71 10.01 -18.90 21.15
N SER A 72 11.04 -18.69 20.33
CA SER A 72 12.40 -18.45 20.81
C SER A 72 12.54 -17.15 21.63
N ARG A 73 11.65 -16.17 21.37
CA ARG A 73 11.61 -14.86 22.06
C ARG A 73 10.82 -14.85 23.35
N THR A 74 9.75 -15.64 23.42
CA THR A 74 8.76 -15.55 24.49
C THR A 74 8.61 -16.83 25.30
N GLY A 75 9.21 -17.93 24.84
CA GLY A 75 8.96 -19.27 25.36
C GLY A 75 7.59 -19.84 24.97
N ARG A 76 6.77 -19.13 24.17
CA ARG A 76 5.42 -19.53 23.78
C ARG A 76 5.25 -19.46 22.26
N ASN A 77 4.71 -20.52 21.68
CA ASN A 77 4.31 -20.50 20.27
C ASN A 77 3.04 -19.63 20.12
N PRO A 78 3.03 -18.61 19.23
CA PRO A 78 1.88 -17.72 19.06
C PRO A 78 0.73 -18.37 18.30
N GLY A 79 0.97 -19.45 17.54
CA GLY A 79 -0.03 -20.16 16.76
C GLY A 79 -0.45 -19.44 15.48
N ALA A 80 0.41 -18.58 14.91
CA ALA A 80 0.10 -17.90 13.66
C ALA A 80 0.02 -18.89 12.50
N HIS A 81 0.94 -19.86 12.43
CA HIS A 81 0.90 -20.92 11.41
C HIS A 81 -0.38 -21.76 11.50
N ALA A 82 -0.78 -22.14 12.72
CA ALA A 82 -1.97 -22.95 12.96
C ALA A 82 -3.25 -22.19 12.60
N TRP A 83 -3.32 -20.90 12.92
CA TRP A 83 -4.45 -20.05 12.55
C TRP A 83 -4.54 -19.89 11.04
N GLU A 84 -3.43 -19.60 10.38
CA GLU A 84 -3.37 -19.44 8.93
C GLU A 84 -3.79 -20.73 8.19
N SER A 85 -3.36 -21.89 8.72
CA SER A 85 -3.65 -23.20 8.15
C SER A 85 -5.11 -23.64 8.32
N ASN A 86 -5.88 -22.98 9.19
CA ASN A 86 -7.29 -23.31 9.39
C ASN A 86 -8.14 -22.76 8.25
N VAL A 87 -8.66 -23.67 7.43
CA VAL A 87 -9.47 -23.34 6.24
C VAL A 87 -10.73 -22.50 6.54
N ASN A 88 -11.20 -22.49 7.79
CA ASN A 88 -12.33 -21.66 8.19
C ASN A 88 -11.98 -20.18 8.36
N ASN A 89 -10.69 -19.84 8.48
CA ASN A 89 -10.22 -18.45 8.55
C ASN A 89 -10.08 -17.82 7.16
N THR A 90 -10.12 -18.61 6.09
CA THR A 90 -10.10 -18.18 4.69
C THR A 90 -8.76 -17.65 4.15
N HIS A 91 -7.64 -17.71 4.89
CA HIS A 91 -6.32 -17.29 4.39
C HIS A 91 -5.55 -18.40 3.66
N TYR A 92 -5.62 -19.64 4.16
CA TYR A 92 -5.32 -20.83 3.37
C TYR A 92 -6.60 -21.61 3.10
N ASN A 93 -6.88 -21.91 1.84
CA ASN A 93 -8.00 -22.78 1.47
C ASN A 93 -7.69 -23.49 0.15
N PRO A 94 -7.43 -24.81 0.14
CA PRO A 94 -7.12 -25.55 -1.09
C PRO A 94 -8.30 -25.63 -2.07
N ARG A 95 -9.51 -25.23 -1.63
CA ARG A 95 -10.72 -25.13 -2.46
C ARG A 95 -11.01 -23.71 -2.96
N ALA A 96 -10.19 -22.72 -2.60
CA ALA A 96 -10.32 -21.36 -3.12
C ALA A 96 -10.15 -21.31 -4.65
N GLU A 97 -10.67 -20.26 -5.27
CA GLU A 97 -10.38 -19.96 -6.66
C GLU A 97 -8.92 -19.54 -6.84
N ASN A 98 -8.39 -19.63 -8.06
CA ASN A 98 -6.95 -19.43 -8.30
C ASN A 98 -6.50 -17.97 -8.08
N TRP A 99 -7.44 -17.02 -8.18
CA TRP A 99 -7.19 -15.58 -8.01
C TRP A 99 -7.23 -15.14 -6.55
N GLU A 100 -7.91 -15.89 -5.67
CA GLU A 100 -8.05 -15.48 -4.28
C GLU A 100 -6.70 -15.53 -3.54
N GLY A 101 -6.40 -14.45 -2.82
CA GLY A 101 -5.09 -14.23 -2.22
C GLY A 101 -5.09 -13.09 -1.20
N HIS A 102 -3.89 -12.65 -0.91
CA HIS A 102 -3.50 -11.50 -0.10
C HIS A 102 -3.03 -10.35 -1.01
N CYS A 103 -3.65 -10.16 -2.20
CA CYS A 103 -3.25 -9.10 -3.13
C CYS A 103 -3.37 -7.70 -2.49
N ASN A 104 -4.41 -7.47 -1.68
CA ASN A 104 -4.58 -6.24 -0.91
C ASN A 104 -3.46 -6.06 0.12
N GLY A 105 -3.12 -7.12 0.85
CA GLY A 105 -2.06 -7.08 1.86
C GLY A 105 -0.67 -6.89 1.27
N TRP A 106 -0.37 -7.57 0.17
CA TRP A 106 0.83 -7.32 -0.62
C TRP A 106 0.90 -5.88 -1.12
N ALA A 107 -0.16 -5.38 -1.77
CA ALA A 107 -0.18 -4.05 -2.34
C ALA A 107 0.04 -2.98 -1.25
N ALA A 108 -0.56 -3.14 -0.07
CA ALA A 108 -0.34 -2.25 1.07
C ALA A 108 1.08 -2.35 1.62
N ALA A 109 1.61 -3.56 1.84
CA ALA A 109 2.98 -3.77 2.32
C ALA A 109 4.02 -3.18 1.35
N ALA A 110 3.78 -3.29 0.04
CA ALA A 110 4.63 -2.73 -1.01
C ALA A 110 4.77 -1.21 -0.92
N ILE A 111 3.71 -0.52 -0.48
CA ILE A 111 3.67 0.94 -0.32
C ILE A 111 4.22 1.36 1.05
N LEU A 112 3.81 0.65 2.12
CA LEU A 112 4.05 1.09 3.50
C LEU A 112 5.42 0.68 4.06
N THR A 113 6.11 -0.26 3.43
CA THR A 113 7.38 -0.78 3.95
C THR A 113 8.50 -0.76 2.92
N PRO A 114 9.76 -0.54 3.36
CA PRO A 114 10.92 -0.81 2.51
C PRO A 114 10.94 -2.26 2.05
N GLU A 115 11.37 -2.48 0.81
CA GLU A 115 11.52 -3.84 0.30
C GLU A 115 12.51 -4.65 1.15
N PRO A 116 12.16 -5.88 1.57
CA PRO A 116 13.13 -6.85 2.04
C PRO A 116 14.09 -7.23 0.90
N ARG A 117 15.39 -6.94 1.06
CA ARG A 117 16.40 -7.10 -0.02
C ARG A 117 17.50 -8.10 0.30
N GLU A 118 17.53 -8.61 1.51
CA GLU A 118 18.52 -9.58 1.96
C GLU A 118 17.91 -10.61 2.90
N ARG A 119 18.55 -11.77 2.98
CA ARG A 119 18.22 -12.78 3.98
C ARG A 119 18.53 -12.27 5.38
N ARG A 120 17.70 -12.64 6.35
CA ARG A 120 17.87 -12.27 7.76
C ARG A 120 17.89 -13.49 8.65
N ILE A 121 18.72 -13.48 9.69
CA ILE A 121 18.84 -14.56 10.66
C ILE A 121 18.42 -14.03 12.02
N ARG A 122 17.45 -14.70 12.65
CA ARG A 122 16.88 -14.35 13.95
C ARG A 122 16.96 -15.54 14.88
N ASN A 123 17.81 -15.47 15.90
CA ASN A 123 18.03 -16.57 16.85
C ASN A 123 18.41 -17.90 16.15
N GLY A 124 19.20 -17.80 15.08
CA GLY A 124 19.57 -18.94 14.21
C GLY A 124 18.49 -19.37 13.21
N ILE A 125 17.30 -18.78 13.23
CA ILE A 125 16.23 -19.02 12.26
C ILE A 125 16.46 -18.12 11.05
N VAL A 126 16.59 -18.73 9.88
CA VAL A 126 16.75 -18.01 8.62
C VAL A 126 15.38 -17.57 8.11
N PHE A 127 15.27 -16.31 7.71
CA PHE A 127 14.17 -15.74 6.95
C PHE A 127 14.74 -15.26 5.61
N GLU A 128 14.39 -15.95 4.53
CA GLU A 128 14.74 -15.48 3.19
C GLU A 128 13.90 -14.24 2.83
N VAL A 129 14.24 -13.58 1.72
CA VAL A 129 13.50 -12.39 1.24
C VAL A 129 12.01 -12.70 1.06
N SER A 130 11.68 -13.86 0.52
CA SER A 130 10.31 -14.31 0.29
C SER A 130 9.54 -14.53 1.60
N ASP A 131 10.17 -15.04 2.66
CA ASP A 131 9.54 -15.16 3.98
C ASP A 131 9.14 -13.78 4.52
N GLN A 132 10.07 -12.82 4.44
CA GLN A 132 9.86 -11.45 4.91
C GLN A 132 8.73 -10.76 4.15
N LYS A 133 8.72 -10.86 2.81
CA LYS A 133 7.65 -10.31 1.98
C LYS A 133 6.30 -10.94 2.30
N GLY A 134 6.23 -12.26 2.48
CA GLY A 134 4.99 -12.97 2.81
C GLY A 134 4.42 -12.61 4.16
N ILE A 135 5.27 -12.51 5.19
CA ILE A 135 4.85 -12.11 6.54
C ILE A 135 4.36 -10.65 6.54
N LEU A 136 5.02 -9.75 5.80
CA LEU A 136 4.55 -8.37 5.63
C LEU A 136 3.20 -8.32 4.90
N SER A 137 3.02 -9.11 3.84
CA SER A 137 1.76 -9.16 3.12
C SER A 137 0.60 -9.60 4.00
N GLU A 138 0.81 -10.54 4.92
CA GLU A 138 -0.24 -10.91 5.89
C GLU A 138 -0.50 -9.80 6.90
N LEU A 139 0.55 -9.22 7.50
CA LEU A 139 0.40 -8.12 8.46
C LEU A 139 -0.46 -6.97 7.90
N TYR A 140 -0.27 -6.63 6.62
CA TYR A 140 -1.01 -5.55 5.96
C TYR A 140 -2.32 -5.99 5.31
N MET A 141 -2.86 -7.18 5.62
CA MET A 141 -4.18 -7.58 5.14
C MET A 141 -5.30 -6.66 5.63
N ASN A 142 -5.12 -6.07 6.82
CA ASN A 142 -5.96 -5.02 7.34
C ASN A 142 -5.16 -3.73 7.50
N THR A 143 -5.67 -2.61 6.99
CA THR A 143 -4.98 -1.32 7.06
C THR A 143 -5.92 -0.16 7.31
N TYR A 144 -5.40 0.90 7.92
CA TYR A 144 -6.06 2.19 7.84
C TYR A 144 -5.91 2.70 6.41
N CYS A 145 -7.01 3.08 5.78
CA CYS A 145 -6.98 3.56 4.41
C CYS A 145 -7.90 4.75 4.17
N MET A 146 -7.56 5.54 3.16
CA MET A 146 -8.50 6.43 2.48
C MET A 146 -9.06 5.65 1.29
N PHE A 147 -10.39 5.52 1.20
CA PHE A 147 -11.06 4.75 0.15
C PHE A 147 -11.92 5.68 -0.71
N TYR A 148 -11.80 5.56 -2.03
CA TYR A 148 -12.47 6.38 -3.04
C TYR A 148 -13.20 5.47 -4.03
N GLY A 149 -14.47 5.79 -4.29
CA GLY A 149 -15.43 4.92 -4.95
C GLY A 149 -16.14 3.95 -4.02
N LYS A 150 -17.05 3.14 -4.57
CA LYS A 150 -17.72 2.03 -3.89
C LYS A 150 -17.43 0.75 -4.66
N ARG A 151 -17.50 -0.38 -3.96
CA ARG A 151 -17.29 -1.69 -4.58
C ARG A 151 -18.53 -2.08 -5.38
N ASN A 152 -18.33 -2.47 -6.63
CA ASN A 152 -19.36 -3.11 -7.42
C ASN A 152 -19.46 -4.60 -7.04
N TRP A 153 -20.57 -5.00 -6.41
CA TRP A 153 -20.84 -6.38 -6.02
C TRP A 153 -21.68 -7.12 -7.08
N GLY A 154 -22.02 -6.47 -8.19
CA GLY A 154 -22.92 -6.98 -9.23
C GLY A 154 -24.40 -6.99 -8.81
N ASN A 155 -24.78 -6.22 -7.78
CA ASN A 155 -26.15 -6.10 -7.30
C ASN A 155 -26.95 -5.05 -8.10
N PRO A 156 -28.29 -5.17 -8.19
CA PRO A 156 -29.12 -4.13 -8.76
C PRO A 156 -28.97 -2.80 -7.99
N GLY A 157 -28.37 -1.80 -8.61
CA GLY A 157 -28.13 -0.48 -8.02
C GLY A 157 -26.67 -0.15 -7.73
N ASP A 158 -25.74 -1.08 -7.95
CA ASP A 158 -24.31 -0.78 -7.98
C ASP A 158 -24.02 0.11 -9.19
N ASP A 159 -23.25 1.19 -9.00
CA ASP A 159 -22.84 2.08 -10.09
C ASP A 159 -21.49 1.59 -10.63
N PRO A 160 -21.43 0.93 -11.80
CA PRO A 160 -20.17 0.45 -12.34
C PRO A 160 -19.20 1.60 -12.68
N GLN A 161 -19.60 2.87 -12.57
CA GLN A 161 -18.74 4.06 -12.70
C GLN A 161 -18.35 4.67 -11.34
N ASP A 162 -18.37 3.87 -10.27
CA ASP A 162 -18.25 4.30 -8.87
C ASP A 162 -17.01 5.16 -8.55
N ILE A 163 -15.95 5.13 -9.36
CA ILE A 163 -14.94 6.19 -9.42
C ILE A 163 -15.07 7.03 -10.70
N TYR A 164 -15.55 8.27 -10.54
CA TYR A 164 -15.62 9.23 -11.65
C TYR A 164 -14.21 9.64 -12.10
N PRO A 165 -14.00 9.86 -13.41
CA PRO A 165 -12.65 10.14 -13.93
C PRO A 165 -12.06 11.46 -13.45
N ASP A 166 -12.87 12.43 -13.06
CA ASP A 166 -12.38 13.66 -12.46
C ASP A 166 -11.87 13.45 -11.04
N GLU A 167 -12.48 12.54 -10.26
CA GLU A 167 -11.96 12.12 -8.97
C GLU A 167 -10.64 11.37 -9.17
N PHE A 168 -10.60 10.36 -10.06
CA PHE A 168 -9.37 9.65 -10.40
C PHE A 168 -8.24 10.60 -10.84
N HIS A 169 -8.55 11.57 -11.71
CA HIS A 169 -7.59 12.58 -12.15
C HIS A 169 -7.03 13.39 -10.98
N ARG A 170 -7.91 13.90 -10.09
CA ARG A 170 -7.47 14.67 -8.92
C ARG A 170 -6.60 13.83 -7.98
N LEU A 171 -6.93 12.56 -7.77
CA LEU A 171 -6.14 11.63 -6.93
C LEU A 171 -4.73 11.42 -7.49
N LEU A 172 -4.58 11.27 -8.82
CA LEU A 172 -3.25 11.17 -9.45
C LEU A 172 -2.40 12.42 -9.20
N LEU A 173 -3.00 13.61 -9.37
CA LEU A 173 -2.32 14.88 -9.10
C LEU A 173 -1.95 15.01 -7.63
N GLU A 174 -2.88 14.71 -6.72
CA GLU A 174 -2.70 14.88 -5.29
C GLU A 174 -1.69 13.90 -4.69
N TYR A 175 -1.87 12.60 -4.94
CA TYR A 175 -1.08 11.57 -4.28
C TYR A 175 0.27 11.35 -4.97
N ILE A 176 0.28 11.24 -6.31
CA ILE A 176 1.47 10.83 -7.04
C ILE A 176 2.29 12.03 -7.49
N GLN A 177 1.70 13.01 -8.18
CA GLN A 177 2.45 14.21 -8.58
C GLN A 177 2.80 15.07 -7.36
N GLY A 178 1.92 15.15 -6.38
CA GLY A 178 2.18 15.79 -5.09
C GLY A 178 3.21 15.06 -4.22
N GLY A 179 3.62 13.84 -4.59
CA GLY A 179 4.64 13.06 -3.89
C GLY A 179 4.20 12.56 -2.51
N LYS A 180 2.90 12.42 -2.25
CA LYS A 180 2.37 11.96 -0.95
C LYS A 180 2.49 10.45 -0.79
N SER A 181 2.01 9.68 -1.76
CA SER A 181 1.99 8.21 -1.71
C SER A 181 1.68 7.61 -3.07
N ALA A 182 2.05 6.34 -3.26
CA ALA A 182 1.38 5.51 -4.27
C ALA A 182 -0.05 5.20 -3.81
N MET A 183 -0.89 4.77 -4.75
CA MET A 183 -2.29 4.40 -4.49
C MET A 183 -2.53 2.97 -5.00
N ILE A 184 -3.57 2.30 -4.53
CA ILE A 184 -3.92 0.94 -4.93
C ILE A 184 -5.22 1.00 -5.71
N CYS A 185 -5.26 0.34 -6.85
CA CYS A 185 -6.45 0.28 -7.71
C CYS A 185 -6.86 -1.17 -7.92
N ASP A 186 -8.17 -1.41 -7.97
CA ASP A 186 -8.71 -2.57 -8.66
C ASP A 186 -8.78 -2.28 -10.15
N THR A 187 -8.00 -2.99 -10.95
CA THR A 187 -7.78 -2.63 -12.35
C THR A 187 -8.89 -3.05 -13.31
N THR A 188 -9.85 -3.85 -12.85
CA THR A 188 -10.95 -4.38 -13.67
C THR A 188 -12.25 -4.47 -12.87
N PRO A 189 -13.37 -3.93 -13.37
CA PRO A 189 -14.67 -4.01 -12.70
C PRO A 189 -15.32 -5.38 -12.99
N ASP A 190 -14.72 -6.45 -12.45
CA ASP A 190 -15.26 -7.81 -12.56
C ASP A 190 -15.39 -8.50 -11.18
N ARG A 191 -15.79 -9.78 -11.16
CA ARG A 191 -15.98 -10.53 -9.90
C ARG A 191 -14.67 -10.70 -9.12
N GLN A 192 -13.55 -10.80 -9.82
CA GLN A 192 -12.22 -10.96 -9.25
C GLN A 192 -11.69 -9.58 -8.87
N VAL A 193 -11.24 -9.46 -7.63
CA VAL A 193 -10.69 -8.20 -7.12
C VAL A 193 -9.16 -8.31 -7.13
N TRP A 194 -8.52 -7.45 -7.91
CA TRP A 194 -7.06 -7.45 -8.07
C TRP A 194 -6.47 -6.10 -7.66
N ASN A 195 -5.79 -6.08 -6.51
CA ASN A 195 -5.20 -4.85 -5.97
C ASN A 195 -3.78 -4.65 -6.48
N TYR A 196 -3.56 -3.58 -7.25
CA TYR A 196 -2.25 -3.24 -7.79
C TYR A 196 -1.79 -1.84 -7.35
N PRO A 197 -0.55 -1.68 -6.85
CA PRO A 197 0.02 -0.36 -6.57
C PRO A 197 0.24 0.44 -7.85
N LEU A 198 -0.45 1.58 -7.98
CA LEU A 198 -0.22 2.62 -8.99
C LEU A 198 0.76 3.64 -8.43
N PHE A 199 1.93 3.76 -9.07
CA PHE A 199 3.03 4.59 -8.54
C PHE A 199 3.51 5.68 -9.51
N LYS A 200 3.11 5.61 -10.79
CA LYS A 200 3.49 6.58 -11.82
C LYS A 200 2.34 6.84 -12.78
N PHE A 201 2.24 8.06 -13.28
CA PHE A 201 1.37 8.41 -14.39
C PHE A 201 1.95 9.49 -15.30
N GLU A 202 1.45 9.52 -16.52
CA GLU A 202 1.66 10.56 -17.53
C GLU A 202 0.30 10.88 -18.16
N SER A 203 -0.13 12.14 -18.08
CA SER A 203 -1.44 12.60 -18.53
C SER A 203 -1.29 13.80 -19.46
N SER A 204 -2.12 13.86 -20.49
CA SER A 204 -2.27 15.05 -21.34
C SER A 204 -3.74 15.30 -21.63
N TRP A 205 -4.08 16.57 -21.82
CA TRP A 205 -5.43 16.99 -22.16
C TRP A 205 -5.44 18.18 -23.10
N ASN A 206 -6.51 18.30 -23.88
CA ASN A 206 -6.75 19.43 -24.75
C ASN A 206 -8.23 19.85 -24.77
N SER A 207 -8.45 21.13 -24.97
CA SER A 207 -9.76 21.66 -25.35
C SER A 207 -10.05 21.21 -26.77
N GLY A 208 -11.08 20.37 -26.95
CA GLY A 208 -11.46 19.93 -28.29
C GLY A 208 -11.90 21.12 -29.14
N TRP A 209 -11.91 20.96 -30.47
CA TRP A 209 -12.26 22.02 -31.45
C TRP A 209 -13.66 22.68 -31.29
N PHE A 210 -14.53 22.18 -30.42
CA PHE A 210 -15.95 22.50 -30.40
C PHE A 210 -16.54 22.86 -29.02
N ASP A 211 -15.82 22.62 -27.92
CA ASP A 211 -16.34 22.87 -26.58
C ASP A 211 -15.20 23.16 -25.59
N GLU A 212 -14.98 24.45 -25.33
CA GLU A 212 -13.97 24.94 -24.38
C GLU A 212 -14.28 24.54 -22.93
N LYS A 213 -15.49 24.04 -22.63
CA LYS A 213 -15.85 23.51 -21.30
C LYS A 213 -15.52 22.03 -21.14
N LYS A 214 -14.90 21.41 -22.15
CA LYS A 214 -14.55 19.98 -22.15
C LYS A 214 -13.09 19.76 -22.50
N LEU A 215 -12.38 19.09 -21.61
CA LEU A 215 -10.99 18.68 -21.82
C LEU A 215 -10.95 17.18 -22.13
N LYS A 216 -10.46 16.82 -23.31
CA LYS A 216 -10.23 15.41 -23.68
C LYS A 216 -8.91 14.96 -23.08
N VAL A 217 -8.96 14.00 -22.16
CA VAL A 217 -7.80 13.53 -21.42
C VAL A 217 -7.39 12.14 -21.88
N LYS A 218 -6.08 11.94 -22.01
CA LYS A 218 -5.43 10.64 -22.14
C LYS A 218 -4.41 10.50 -21.02
N THR A 219 -4.58 9.48 -20.18
CA THR A 219 -3.69 9.22 -19.04
C THR A 219 -3.15 7.80 -19.11
N THR A 220 -1.83 7.66 -19.18
CA THR A 220 -1.14 6.38 -19.03
C THR A 220 -0.65 6.25 -17.60
N VAL A 221 -1.05 5.19 -16.92
CA VAL A 221 -0.63 4.87 -15.55
C VAL A 221 0.22 3.62 -15.53
N TYR A 222 1.02 3.48 -14.48
CA TYR A 222 1.95 2.36 -14.30
C TYR A 222 1.68 1.69 -12.95
N TYR A 223 1.35 0.41 -13.03
CA TYR A 223 1.04 -0.46 -11.90
C TYR A 223 2.22 -1.39 -11.62
N VAL A 224 2.46 -1.69 -10.35
CA VAL A 224 3.41 -2.72 -9.94
C VAL A 224 2.83 -4.10 -10.24
N ASP A 225 3.63 -4.96 -10.86
CA ASP A 225 3.24 -6.30 -11.31
C ASP A 225 3.48 -7.34 -10.21
N ASP A 226 2.53 -8.26 -10.04
CA ASP A 226 2.61 -9.40 -9.12
C ASP A 226 3.05 -10.71 -9.80
N ASN A 227 3.16 -10.70 -11.13
CA ASN A 227 3.63 -11.85 -11.89
C ASN A 227 5.15 -11.92 -11.91
N VAL A 228 5.72 -12.13 -10.72
CA VAL A 228 7.14 -12.31 -10.43
C VAL A 228 7.35 -13.48 -9.46
N PRO A 229 8.53 -14.10 -9.43
CA PRO A 229 8.89 -15.01 -8.34
C PRO A 229 8.83 -14.31 -6.97
N VAL A 230 8.51 -15.07 -5.90
CA VAL A 230 8.37 -14.54 -4.53
C VAL A 230 9.64 -13.89 -3.97
N GLU A 231 10.79 -14.25 -4.53
CA GLU A 231 12.13 -13.73 -4.20
C GLU A 231 12.58 -12.55 -5.09
N PHE A 232 11.76 -12.12 -6.05
CA PHE A 232 12.10 -11.04 -6.96
C PHE A 232 12.43 -9.75 -6.20
N LEU A 233 13.46 -9.03 -6.63
CA LEU A 233 13.90 -7.77 -6.03
C LEU A 233 13.63 -6.59 -6.97
N GLY A 234 13.01 -5.55 -6.45
CA GLY A 234 12.66 -4.32 -7.14
C GLY A 234 11.22 -4.30 -7.65
N THR A 235 11.01 -3.51 -8.71
CA THR A 235 9.68 -3.23 -9.25
C THR A 235 9.64 -3.66 -10.71
N LYS A 236 8.83 -4.68 -11.00
CA LYS A 236 8.30 -4.95 -12.34
C LYS A 236 6.96 -4.22 -12.45
N TRP A 237 6.63 -3.73 -13.64
CA TRP A 237 5.42 -2.96 -13.83
C TRP A 237 4.75 -3.26 -15.18
N PHE A 238 3.46 -3.00 -15.24
CA PHE A 238 2.68 -2.90 -16.48
C PHE A 238 1.98 -1.55 -16.54
N SER A 239 1.48 -1.17 -17.72
CA SER A 239 0.84 0.13 -17.91
C SER A 239 -0.52 0.00 -18.56
N THR A 240 -1.46 0.84 -18.13
CA THR A 240 -2.79 0.96 -18.72
C THR A 240 -3.02 2.40 -19.16
N THR A 241 -3.71 2.59 -20.27
CA THR A 241 -4.11 3.93 -20.74
C THR A 241 -5.60 4.12 -20.59
N TYR A 242 -5.97 5.18 -19.88
CA TYR A 242 -7.34 5.61 -19.71
C TYR A 242 -7.65 6.86 -20.53
N THR A 243 -8.86 6.91 -21.09
CA THR A 243 -9.38 8.07 -21.82
C THR A 243 -10.67 8.55 -21.20
N TYR A 244 -10.78 9.86 -20.95
CA TYR A 244 -11.96 10.47 -20.35
C TYR A 244 -12.08 11.94 -20.76
N THR A 245 -13.26 12.52 -20.54
CA THR A 245 -13.50 13.96 -20.71
C THR A 245 -13.68 14.57 -19.33
N LEU A 246 -12.96 15.66 -19.04
CA LEU A 246 -13.22 16.49 -17.86
C LEU A 246 -14.13 17.66 -18.25
N PHE A 247 -15.07 17.99 -17.38
CA PHE A 247 -15.93 19.16 -17.49
C PHE A 247 -15.36 20.29 -16.64
N VAL A 248 -15.31 21.49 -17.22
CA VAL A 248 -14.80 22.68 -16.52
C VAL A 248 -15.83 23.82 -16.48
N ASP A 249 -15.81 24.59 -15.40
CA ASP A 249 -16.62 25.81 -15.28
C ASP A 249 -15.99 27.00 -16.05
N GLY A 250 -16.66 28.16 -16.03
CA GLY A 250 -16.15 29.38 -16.67
C GLY A 250 -14.87 29.95 -16.04
N ASN A 251 -14.45 29.42 -14.88
CA ASN A 251 -13.19 29.73 -14.23
C ASN A 251 -12.17 28.59 -14.40
N GLY A 252 -12.41 27.63 -15.30
CA GLY A 252 -11.52 26.50 -15.58
C GLY A 252 -11.40 25.46 -14.45
N ASN A 253 -12.25 25.51 -13.42
CA ASN A 253 -12.26 24.49 -12.37
C ASN A 253 -12.90 23.20 -12.89
N ILE A 254 -12.31 22.04 -12.59
CA ILE A 254 -12.89 20.74 -12.91
C ILE A 254 -14.14 20.51 -12.06
N THR A 255 -15.30 20.39 -12.69
CA THR A 255 -16.60 20.18 -12.04
C THR A 255 -17.14 18.76 -12.15
N GLY A 256 -16.51 17.91 -12.97
CA GLY A 256 -16.93 16.53 -13.21
C GLY A 256 -16.16 15.91 -14.37
N GLY A 257 -16.52 14.69 -14.74
CA GLY A 257 -16.01 14.06 -15.95
C GLY A 257 -16.78 12.80 -16.35
N GLU A 258 -16.47 12.29 -17.53
CA GLU A 258 -17.05 11.06 -18.08
C GLU A 258 -15.98 10.17 -18.72
N TRP A 259 -16.02 8.86 -18.43
CA TRP A 259 -15.13 7.91 -19.10
C TRP A 259 -15.47 7.81 -20.59
N THR A 260 -14.45 7.61 -21.43
CA THR A 260 -14.61 7.57 -22.89
C THR A 260 -13.87 6.38 -23.50
N GLY A 261 -14.23 6.02 -24.73
CA GLY A 261 -13.63 4.88 -25.43
C GLY A 261 -13.80 3.57 -24.66
N GLN A 262 -12.75 2.75 -24.65
CA GLN A 262 -12.73 1.49 -23.91
C GLN A 262 -12.74 1.70 -22.38
N SER A 263 -12.26 2.84 -21.91
CA SER A 263 -12.21 3.14 -20.48
C SER A 263 -13.59 3.30 -19.85
N ARG A 264 -14.68 3.25 -20.62
CA ARG A 264 -16.04 3.13 -20.07
C ARG A 264 -16.30 1.79 -19.38
N ASP A 265 -15.58 0.75 -19.80
CA ASP A 265 -15.77 -0.62 -19.33
C ASP A 265 -14.51 -1.16 -18.62
N THR A 266 -13.37 -0.46 -18.75
CA THR A 266 -12.06 -0.94 -18.26
C THR A 266 -11.36 0.05 -17.33
N HIS A 267 -12.06 1.06 -16.82
CA HIS A 267 -11.52 1.94 -15.78
C HIS A 267 -11.38 1.20 -14.44
N PRO A 268 -10.60 1.72 -13.48
CA PRO A 268 -10.53 1.12 -12.14
C PRO A 268 -11.92 1.05 -11.48
N ASP A 269 -12.21 0.00 -10.72
CA ASP A 269 -13.47 -0.09 -9.96
C ASP A 269 -13.44 0.84 -8.74
N PHE A 270 -12.34 0.79 -7.99
CA PHE A 270 -12.10 1.66 -6.84
C PHE A 270 -10.62 1.99 -6.66
N VAL A 271 -10.35 3.02 -5.86
CA VAL A 271 -9.00 3.45 -5.46
C VAL A 271 -8.92 3.53 -3.95
N TRP A 272 -7.82 3.07 -3.37
CA TRP A 272 -7.55 3.29 -1.96
C TRP A 272 -6.08 3.57 -1.69
N VAL A 273 -5.80 4.31 -0.61
CA VAL A 273 -4.45 4.66 -0.19
C VAL A 273 -4.24 4.11 1.22
N PRO A 274 -3.32 3.15 1.42
CA PRO A 274 -2.98 2.66 2.74
C PRO A 274 -2.21 3.74 3.51
N THR A 275 -2.52 3.90 4.79
CA THR A 275 -1.94 4.95 5.66
C THR A 275 -1.19 4.37 6.86
N GLY A 276 -1.40 3.09 7.16
CA GLY A 276 -0.71 2.38 8.23
C GLY A 276 -1.30 1.01 8.48
N ASP A 277 -0.57 0.22 9.27
CA ASP A 277 -1.03 -1.03 9.85
C ASP A 277 -2.26 -0.77 10.75
N ALA A 278 -3.28 -1.63 10.67
CA ALA A 278 -4.47 -1.54 11.51
C ALA A 278 -4.69 -2.88 12.22
N PRO A 279 -4.94 -2.87 13.54
CA PRO A 279 -5.12 -4.10 14.29
C PRO A 279 -6.31 -4.90 13.76
N ASN A 280 -6.17 -6.23 13.66
CA ASN A 280 -7.28 -7.11 13.33
C ASN A 280 -8.51 -6.83 14.21
N PRO A 281 -9.68 -6.49 13.63
CA PRO A 281 -10.88 -6.23 14.42
C PRO A 281 -11.31 -7.47 15.23
N PRO A 282 -11.77 -7.31 16.49
CA PRO A 282 -12.17 -8.43 17.32
C PRO A 282 -13.22 -9.33 16.64
N ASN A 283 -13.03 -10.64 16.73
CA ASN A 283 -13.92 -11.66 16.14
C ASN A 283 -14.01 -11.62 14.60
N THR A 284 -12.98 -11.12 13.92
CA THR A 284 -12.89 -11.17 12.46
C THR A 284 -11.70 -12.00 11.98
N VAL A 285 -11.70 -12.29 10.69
CA VAL A 285 -10.66 -13.06 9.98
C VAL A 285 -10.07 -12.20 8.86
N GLN A 286 -9.92 -10.88 9.10
CA GLN A 286 -9.35 -9.99 8.10
C GLN A 286 -7.84 -10.14 8.02
N GLU A 287 -7.20 -10.39 9.16
CA GLU A 287 -5.77 -10.60 9.35
C GLU A 287 -5.58 -11.67 10.43
N ASN A 288 -4.47 -12.39 10.38
CA ASN A 288 -4.04 -13.32 11.41
C ASN A 288 -3.78 -12.61 12.76
N PRO A 289 -4.63 -12.81 13.79
CA PRO A 289 -4.54 -12.11 15.07
C PRO A 289 -3.32 -12.52 15.91
N ASN A 290 -2.58 -13.54 15.48
CA ASN A 290 -1.38 -14.03 16.17
C ASN A 290 -0.09 -13.41 15.60
N LEU A 291 -0.20 -12.52 14.60
CA LEU A 291 0.90 -11.69 14.16
C LEU A 291 1.02 -10.47 15.09
N ASP A 292 2.13 -10.40 15.83
CA ASP A 292 2.54 -9.20 16.56
C ASP A 292 3.45 -8.35 15.65
N PRO A 293 3.07 -7.10 15.31
CA PRO A 293 3.84 -6.19 14.47
C PRO A 293 5.29 -6.00 14.95
N ARG A 294 5.54 -6.11 16.27
CA ARG A 294 6.89 -6.03 16.84
C ARG A 294 7.80 -7.13 16.32
N PHE A 295 7.34 -8.38 16.30
CA PHE A 295 8.13 -9.49 15.80
C PHE A 295 8.30 -9.44 14.27
N VAL A 296 7.29 -8.96 13.55
CA VAL A 296 7.41 -8.73 12.09
C VAL A 296 8.49 -7.68 11.82
N LYS A 297 8.51 -6.58 12.58
CA LYS A 297 9.56 -5.55 12.47
C LYS A 297 10.95 -6.13 12.76
N GLU A 298 11.09 -6.90 13.84
CA GLU A 298 12.35 -7.57 14.16
C GLU A 298 12.82 -8.50 13.02
N ILE A 299 11.91 -9.27 12.43
CA ILE A 299 12.21 -10.18 11.30
C ILE A 299 12.66 -9.43 10.05
N THR A 300 12.03 -8.30 9.74
CA THR A 300 12.15 -7.61 8.43
C THR A 300 13.14 -6.44 8.42
N GLN A 301 13.50 -5.92 9.59
CA GLN A 301 14.35 -4.73 9.74
C GLN A 301 15.58 -5.00 10.62
N GLY A 302 16.45 -3.99 10.75
CA GLY A 302 17.64 -4.06 11.58
C GLY A 302 18.83 -4.77 10.90
N PRO A 303 19.75 -5.38 11.66
CA PRO A 303 20.92 -6.06 11.10
C PRO A 303 20.56 -7.40 10.42
N ALA A 304 21.42 -7.85 9.50
CA ALA A 304 21.25 -9.14 8.81
C ALA A 304 21.14 -10.32 9.79
N THR A 305 21.89 -10.29 10.89
CA THR A 305 21.81 -11.30 11.96
C THR A 305 21.51 -10.62 13.30
N LEU A 306 20.58 -11.22 14.04
CA LEU A 306 20.20 -10.79 15.39
C LEU A 306 19.96 -12.04 16.26
N ASP A 307 20.66 -12.14 17.40
CA ASP A 307 20.38 -13.16 18.43
C ASP A 307 19.88 -12.42 19.68
N GLN A 308 18.61 -12.63 20.00
CA GLN A 308 17.86 -12.05 21.10
C GLN A 308 16.92 -13.15 21.59
N ARG A 309 17.32 -14.01 22.51
CA ARG A 309 16.51 -15.11 23.05
C ARG A 309 15.72 -14.67 24.27
N ALA A 310 14.67 -15.41 24.60
CA ALA A 310 13.98 -15.25 25.87
C ALA A 310 15.00 -15.33 27.03
N GLY A 311 15.22 -14.21 27.72
CA GLY A 311 16.19 -14.11 28.82
C GLY A 311 17.50 -13.37 28.48
N ASP A 312 17.70 -12.93 27.24
CA ASP A 312 18.75 -11.97 26.94
C ASP A 312 18.40 -10.63 27.63
N ALA A 313 19.41 -10.00 28.24
CA ALA A 313 19.23 -8.81 29.08
C ALA A 313 18.44 -7.71 28.37
N ILE A 314 17.65 -6.94 29.14
CA ILE A 314 16.99 -5.72 28.64
C ILE A 314 18.09 -4.89 27.92
N PRO A 315 17.92 -4.58 26.62
CA PRO A 315 18.91 -3.80 25.89
C PRO A 315 19.22 -2.54 26.67
N ALA A 316 20.51 -2.22 26.82
CA ALA A 316 20.92 -1.01 27.51
C ALA A 316 20.21 0.20 26.85
N PRO A 317 19.76 1.21 27.62
CA PRO A 317 19.00 2.33 27.09
C PRO A 317 19.62 2.97 25.84
N GLU A 318 20.94 3.00 25.77
CA GLU A 318 21.74 3.52 24.65
C GLU A 318 21.52 2.72 23.37
N ALA A 319 21.43 1.39 23.46
CA ALA A 319 21.16 0.53 22.32
C ALA A 319 19.75 0.77 21.75
N VAL A 320 18.77 1.00 22.62
CA VAL A 320 17.39 1.33 22.24
C VAL A 320 17.32 2.70 21.55
N MET A 321 18.09 3.68 22.04
CA MET A 321 18.16 5.01 21.44
C MET A 321 18.82 4.98 20.06
N VAL A 322 19.92 4.25 19.89
CA VAL A 322 20.57 4.08 18.58
C VAL A 322 19.62 3.41 17.57
N GLU A 323 18.87 2.39 18.00
CA GLU A 323 17.87 1.74 17.15
C GLU A 323 16.73 2.70 16.73
N ALA A 324 16.38 3.66 17.60
CA ALA A 324 15.44 4.73 17.30
C ALA A 324 16.02 5.84 16.41
N GLY A 325 17.26 5.72 15.93
CA GLY A 325 17.95 6.74 15.14
C GLY A 325 18.40 7.94 15.96
N LEU A 326 18.43 7.80 17.29
CA LEU A 326 18.89 8.83 18.22
C LEU A 326 20.34 8.55 18.60
N ASN A 327 21.16 9.59 18.64
CA ASN A 327 22.50 9.49 19.16
C ASN A 327 22.47 9.66 20.69
N PRO A 328 22.85 8.64 21.49
CA PRO A 328 22.77 8.73 22.95
C PRO A 328 23.60 9.88 23.54
N SER A 329 24.71 10.26 22.88
CA SER A 329 25.56 11.38 23.31
C SER A 329 24.91 12.75 23.16
N ASP A 330 23.80 12.83 22.41
CA ASP A 330 23.07 14.08 22.20
C ASP A 330 21.91 14.22 23.21
N LEU A 331 21.65 13.17 24.00
CA LEU A 331 20.54 13.06 24.96
C LEU A 331 21.01 12.95 26.43
N PHE A 332 22.27 12.55 26.66
CA PHE A 332 22.93 12.40 27.96
C PHE A 332 24.35 12.97 27.92
#